data_AF-A0A0V8D7N8-F1
#
_entry.id   AF-A0A0V8D7N8-F1
#
_cell.length_a   1.000
_cell.length_b   1.000
_cell.length_c   1.000
_cell.angle_alpha   90.00
_cell.angle_beta   90.00
_cell.angle_gamma   90.00
#
_symmetry.space_group_name_H-M   'P 1'
#
loop_
_entity.id
_entity.type
_entity.pdbx_description
1 polymer ?
#
loop_
_entity_poly.entity_id
_entity_poly.type
_entity_poly.pdbx_seq_one_letter_code
_entity_poly.pdbx_strand_id
1 'polypeptide(L)' 'MLIRNYESKDLDEFINLFKNTIFEVNISDYTLEQVKAWVDVDTELFDDNLAKTYARVISNHEQLVGFGNIDDKGYIDLF' A
#
# COMPACT_ATOMS: atom_id res chain seq x y z
N MET A 1 -11.96 -3.49 13.78
CA MET A 1 -10.78 -3.75 12.95
C MET A 1 -10.71 -5.22 12.58
N LEU A 2 -10.54 -5.54 11.30
CA LEU A 2 -10.40 -6.89 10.76
C LEU A 2 -9.20 -6.94 9.83
N ILE A 3 -8.37 -7.98 9.94
CA ILE A 3 -7.31 -8.27 8.97
C ILE A 3 -7.85 -9.31 8.00
N ARG A 4 -7.73 -9.04 6.69
CA ARG A 4 -8.17 -9.95 5.63
C ARG A 4 -7.20 -9.93 4.46
N ASN A 5 -7.36 -10.88 3.54
CA ASN A 5 -6.65 -10.88 2.27
C ASN A 5 -6.98 -9.61 1.49
N TYR A 6 -5.97 -9.10 0.79
CA TYR A 6 -6.18 -8.12 -0.28
C TYR A 6 -7.00 -8.75 -1.41
N GLU A 7 -7.89 -7.96 -2.00
CA GLU A 7 -8.60 -8.27 -3.24
C GLU A 7 -8.46 -7.07 -4.19
N SER A 8 -8.42 -7.28 -5.52
CA SER A 8 -8.23 -6.17 -6.49
C SER A 8 -9.26 -5.03 -6.39
N LYS A 9 -10.44 -5.27 -5.80
CA LYS A 9 -11.41 -4.21 -5.50
C LYS A 9 -10.92 -3.18 -4.47
N ASP A 10 -9.89 -3.53 -3.70
CA ASP A 10 -9.27 -2.69 -2.69
C ASP A 10 -8.22 -1.73 -3.29
N LEU A 11 -7.82 -1.92 -4.56
CA LEU A 11 -6.69 -1.23 -5.18
C LEU A 11 -6.76 0.29 -5.05
N ASP A 12 -7.91 0.88 -5.38
CA ASP A 12 -8.08 2.34 -5.33
C ASP A 12 -7.89 2.89 -3.92
N GLU A 13 -8.48 2.23 -2.92
CA GLU A 13 -8.37 2.65 -1.53
C GLU A 13 -6.97 2.38 -0.95
N PHE A 14 -6.34 1.25 -1.34
CA PHE A 14 -4.95 0.94 -1.04
C PHE A 14 -4.01 2.02 -1.55
N ILE A 15 -4.12 2.41 -2.83
CA ILE A 15 -3.25 3.41 -3.45
C ILE A 15 -3.41 4.77 -2.77
N ASN A 16 -4.65 5.14 -2.43
CA ASN A 16 -4.92 6.37 -1.69
C ASN A 16 -4.26 6.32 -0.31
N LEU A 17 -4.42 5.22 0.43
CA LEU A 17 -3.79 5.06 1.74
C LEU A 17 -2.26 5.10 1.65
N PHE A 18 -1.65 4.39 0.71
CA PHE A 18 -0.21 4.38 0.46
C PHE A 18 0.33 5.79 0.19
N LYS A 19 -0.31 6.53 -0.73
CA LYS A 19 0.10 7.90 -1.07
C LYS A 19 -0.06 8.85 0.12
N ASN A 20 -1.17 8.75 0.83
CA ASN A 20 -1.43 9.59 2.01
C ASN A 20 -0.37 9.34 3.09
N THR A 21 0.02 8.08 3.34
CA THR A 21 1.11 7.78 4.28
C THR A 21 2.40 8.49 3.89
N ILE A 22 2.77 8.46 2.60
CA ILE A 22 4.00 9.13 2.14
C ILE A 22 3.89 10.67 2.29
N PHE A 23 2.75 11.27 1.95
CA PHE A 23 2.55 12.72 2.05
C PHE A 23 2.38 13.25 3.48
N GLU A 24 1.85 12.45 4.40
CA GLU A 24 1.54 12.90 5.76
C GLU A 24 2.60 12.48 6.78
N VAL A 25 3.22 11.32 6.58
CA VAL A 25 4.20 10.74 7.51
C VAL A 25 5.61 10.93 6.98
N ASN A 26 5.93 10.42 5.79
CA ASN A 26 7.30 10.41 5.29
C ASN A 26 7.79 11.77 4.81
N ILE A 27 6.90 12.73 4.51
CA ILE A 27 7.28 14.05 3.98
C ILE A 27 8.28 14.83 4.86
N SER A 28 8.39 14.50 6.15
CA SER A 28 9.38 15.09 7.06
C SER A 28 10.83 14.76 6.69
N ASP A 29 11.06 13.62 6.05
CA ASP A 29 12.40 13.05 5.83
C ASP A 29 12.84 13.13 4.37
N TYR A 30 11.95 13.54 3.47
CA TYR A 30 12.17 13.54 2.03
C TYR A 30 11.82 14.90 1.43
N THR A 31 12.51 15.27 0.35
CA THR A 31 12.15 16.48 -0.41
C THR A 31 10.83 16.26 -1.15
N LEU A 32 10.15 17.35 -1.51
CA LEU A 32 8.92 17.27 -2.27
C LEU A 32 9.09 16.55 -3.62
N GLU A 33 10.26 16.67 -4.26
CA GLU A 33 10.56 15.96 -5.51
C GLU A 33 10.68 14.44 -5.28
N GLN A 34 11.33 14.01 -4.20
CA GLN A 34 11.43 12.60 -3.83
C GLN A 34 10.06 12.01 -3.49
N VAL A 35 9.24 12.73 -2.70
CA VAL A 35 7.87 12.32 -2.38
C VAL A 35 7.03 12.17 -3.64
N LYS A 36 7.08 13.15 -4.56
CA LYS A 36 6.37 13.09 -5.85
C LYS A 36 6.80 11.91 -6.71
N ALA A 37 8.10 11.63 -6.78
CA ALA A 37 8.61 10.48 -7.52
C ALA A 37 8.18 9.15 -6.88
N TRP A 38 8.07 9.09 -5.54
CA TRP A 38 7.66 7.88 -4.84
C TRP A 38 6.17 7.57 -5.03
N VAL A 39 5.31 8.59 -5.07
CA VAL A 39 3.87 8.39 -5.28
C VAL A 39 3.46 8.23 -6.75
N ASP A 40 4.38 8.42 -7.70
CA ASP A 40 4.15 8.21 -9.13
C ASP A 40 4.27 6.73 -9.48
N VAL A 41 3.29 5.95 -9.02
CA VAL A 41 3.28 4.48 -9.11
C VAL A 41 2.43 3.97 -10.27
N ASP A 42 2.83 2.84 -10.83
CA ASP A 42 2.02 2.05 -11.77
C ASP A 42 1.01 1.20 -10.97
N THR A 43 -0.26 1.55 -11.09
CA THR A 43 -1.36 0.90 -10.35
C THR A 43 -1.58 -0.55 -10.80
N GLU A 44 -1.38 -0.87 -12.07
CA GLU A 44 -1.54 -2.24 -12.57
C GLU A 44 -0.43 -3.13 -12.01
N LEU A 45 0.82 -2.62 -12.00
CA LEU A 45 1.95 -3.35 -11.42
C LEU A 45 1.77 -3.61 -9.92
N PHE A 46 1.18 -2.65 -9.20
CA PHE A 46 0.84 -2.80 -7.78
C PHE A 46 -0.18 -3.91 -7.56
N ASP A 47 -1.30 -3.92 -8.30
CA ASP A 47 -2.32 -4.97 -8.18
C ASP A 47 -1.72 -6.34 -8.48
N ASP A 48 -0.93 -6.44 -9.54
CA ASP A 48 -0.21 -7.64 -9.94
C ASP A 48 0.75 -8.15 -8.85
N ASN A 49 1.51 -7.26 -8.20
CA ASN A 49 2.45 -7.61 -7.12
C ASN A 49 1.69 -8.07 -5.87
N LEU A 50 0.65 -7.34 -5.47
CA LEU A 50 -0.19 -7.68 -4.31
C LEU A 50 -0.91 -9.02 -4.51
N ALA A 51 -1.34 -9.33 -5.73
CA ALA A 51 -1.95 -10.62 -6.06
C ALA A 51 -0.96 -11.80 -6.05
N LYS A 52 0.34 -11.54 -6.30
CA LYS A 52 1.41 -12.56 -6.33
C LYS A 52 2.07 -12.79 -4.96
N THR A 53 1.87 -11.88 -4.00
CA THR A 53 2.47 -11.93 -2.66
C THR A 53 1.43 -12.24 -1.58
N TYR A 54 1.87 -12.51 -0.36
CA TYR A 54 0.98 -12.64 0.79
C TYR A 54 0.53 -11.25 1.27
N ALA A 55 -0.33 -10.59 0.49
CA ALA A 55 -0.88 -9.28 0.80
C ALA A 55 -2.07 -9.36 1.77
N ARG A 56 -2.10 -8.43 2.72
CA ARG A 56 -3.16 -8.25 3.71
C ARG A 56 -3.56 -6.80 3.82
N VAL A 57 -4.83 -6.57 4.10
CA VAL A 57 -5.38 -5.26 4.41
C VAL A 57 -6.06 -5.30 5.78
N ILE A 58 -6.07 -4.17 6.45
CA ILE A 58 -6.73 -3.95 7.74
C ILE A 58 -7.91 -3.02 7.47
N SER A 59 -9.13 -3.51 7.71
CA SER A 59 -10.33 -2.68 7.60
C SER A 59 -10.86 -2.28 8.97
N ASN A 60 -11.29 -1.04 9.09
CA ASN A 60 -12.10 -0.55 10.20
C ASN A 60 -13.47 -0.12 9.65
N HIS A 61 -14.50 -0.92 9.92
CA HIS A 61 -15.78 -0.84 9.22
C HIS A 61 -15.59 -1.00 7.70
N GLU A 62 -15.95 0.01 6.92
CA GLU A 62 -15.86 0.02 5.44
C GLU A 62 -14.57 0.68 4.93
N GLN A 63 -13.69 1.16 5.82
CA GLN A 63 -12.48 1.87 5.44
C GLN A 63 -11.23 1.01 5.62
N LEU A 64 -10.33 1.01 4.65
CA LEU A 64 -8.96 0.50 4.79
C LEU A 64 -8.11 1.47 5.62
N VAL A 65 -7.49 0.94 6.66
CA VAL A 65 -6.66 1.70 7.60
C VAL A 65 -5.23 1.18 7.70
N GLY A 66 -4.90 0.13 6.96
CA GLY A 66 -3.55 -0.42 6.88
C GLY A 66 -3.44 -1.51 5.82
N PHE A 67 -2.22 -1.79 5.39
CA PHE A 67 -1.89 -2.88 4.49
C PHE A 67 -0.49 -3.41 4.78
N GLY A 68 -0.16 -4.55 4.20
CA GLY A 68 1.15 -5.17 4.31
C GLY A 68 1.28 -6.33 3.32
N ASN A 69 2.45 -6.54 2.72
CA ASN A 69 2.74 -7.77 1.99
C ASN A 69 4.09 -8.39 2.37
N ILE A 70 4.19 -9.69 2.11
CA ILE A 70 5.45 -10.45 2.21
C ILE A 70 5.52 -11.45 1.06
N ASP A 71 6.69 -11.62 0.46
CA ASP A 71 6.90 -12.62 -0.59
C ASP A 71 7.17 -14.03 -0.01
N ASP A 72 7.32 -15.02 -0.90
CA ASP A 72 7.59 -16.41 -0.53
C ASP A 72 9.00 -16.64 0.05
N LYS A 73 9.90 -15.66 -0.10
CA LYS A 73 11.26 -15.67 0.46
C LYS A 73 11.34 -14.93 1.80
N GLY A 74 10.27 -14.28 2.22
CA GLY A 74 10.19 -13.55 3.48
C GLY A 74 10.56 -12.06 3.40
N TYR A 75 10.63 -11.47 2.20
CA TYR A 75 10.85 -10.03 2.03
C TYR A 75 9.54 -9.25 2.16
N ILE A 76 9.60 -8.16 2.94
CA ILE A 76 8.50 -7.21 3.11
C ILE A 76 8.76 -6.05 2.14
N ASP A 77 7.73 -5.63 1.38
CA ASP A 77 7.87 -4.64 0.29
C ASP A 77 6.97 -3.42 0.50
N LEU A 78 5.67 -3.62 0.75
CA LEU A 78 4.64 -2.59 0.91
C LEU A 78 4.06 -2.66 2.32
N PHE A 79 4.32 -1.66 3.17
CA PHE A 79 3.86 -1.57 4.58
C PHE A 79 3.79 -0.12 5.09
#